data_AF-A0A3R7VIY9-F1
#
_entry.id   AF-A0A3R7VIY9-F1
#
_cell.length_a   1.000
_cell.length_b   1.000
_cell.length_c   1.000
_cell.angle_alpha   90.00
_cell.angle_beta   90.00
_cell.angle_gamma   90.00
#
_symmetry.space_group_name_H-M   'P 1'
#
loop_
_entity.id
_entity.type
_entity.pdbx_description
1 polymer ?
#
loop_
_entity_poly.entity_id
_entity_poly.type
_entity_poly.pdbx_seq_one_letter_code
_entity_poly.pdbx_strand_id
1 'polypeptide(L)'
;MDTPAERASRIFFGFSASLLLILALGLRSGFLSTAQCGSNCTPDSLIVAVLLFSAILSMYLYWALRVATPVPFQKQLHSIFSNESEVDMWNRLEGERIDSDDIEKMSDAWAKLEVGLGIQESE
;
A
#
# COMPACT_ATOMS: atom_id res chain seq x y z
N MET A 1 -13.58 11.48 -7.55
CA MET A 1 -13.58 10.13 -6.97
C MET A 1 -12.23 9.92 -6.32
N ASP A 2 -12.21 9.62 -5.02
CA ASP A 2 -10.96 9.44 -4.27
C ASP A 2 -10.23 8.18 -4.80
N THR A 3 -8.97 8.32 -5.20
CA THR A 3 -8.14 7.18 -5.62
C THR A 3 -7.79 6.31 -4.40
N PRO A 4 -7.47 5.01 -4.58
CA PRO A 4 -7.00 4.15 -3.48
C PRO A 4 -5.79 4.76 -2.75
N ALA A 5 -4.85 5.34 -3.50
CA ALA A 5 -3.70 6.07 -2.96
C ALA A 5 -4.12 7.26 -2.09
N GLU A 6 -5.14 8.01 -2.50
CA GLU A 6 -5.65 9.15 -1.74
C GLU A 6 -6.30 8.70 -0.42
N ARG A 7 -7.11 7.62 -0.44
CA ARG A 7 -7.69 7.05 0.79
C ARG A 7 -6.60 6.58 1.77
N ALA A 8 -5.60 5.86 1.27
CA ALA A 8 -4.47 5.41 2.08
C ALA A 8 -3.70 6.59 2.70
N SER A 9 -3.49 7.66 1.92
CA SER A 9 -2.83 8.88 2.41
C SER A 9 -3.55 9.50 3.62
N ARG A 10 -4.89 9.57 3.60
CA ARG A 10 -5.68 10.12 4.71
C ARG A 10 -5.55 9.27 5.97
N ILE A 11 -5.48 7.95 5.83
CA ILE A 11 -5.27 7.01 6.95
C ILE A 11 -3.88 7.22 7.57
N PHE A 12 -2.82 7.29 6.75
CA PHE A 12 -1.46 7.51 7.25
C PHE A 12 -1.33 8.84 7.99
N PHE A 13 -1.98 9.89 7.50
CA PHE A 13 -2.03 11.19 8.17
C PHE A 13 -2.77 11.14 9.52
N GLY A 14 -3.94 10.49 9.58
CA GLY A 14 -4.69 10.32 10.82
C GLY A 14 -3.93 9.49 11.87
N PHE A 15 -3.26 8.43 11.41
CA PHE A 15 -2.43 7.57 12.24
C PHE A 15 -1.21 8.33 12.81
N SER A 16 -0.48 9.07 11.98
CA SER A 16 0.68 9.86 12.42
C SER A 16 0.27 10.94 13.42
N ALA A 17 -0.85 11.63 13.17
CA ALA A 17 -1.38 12.65 14.09
C ALA A 17 -1.76 12.05 15.46
N SER A 18 -2.41 10.88 15.45
CA SER A 18 -2.78 10.17 16.69
C SER A 18 -1.56 9.73 17.48
N LEU A 19 -0.53 9.19 16.81
CA LEU A 19 0.73 8.82 17.45
C LEU A 19 1.43 10.02 18.09
N LEU A 20 1.48 11.16 17.41
CA LEU A 20 2.08 12.38 17.94
C LEU A 20 1.31 12.91 19.16
N LEU A 21 -0.03 12.80 19.15
CA LEU A 21 -0.86 13.15 20.31
C LEU A 21 -0.60 12.25 21.51
N ILE A 22 -0.56 10.92 21.29
CA ILE A 22 -0.24 9.95 22.35
C ILE A 22 1.15 10.25 22.94
N LEU A 23 2.12 10.53 22.08
CA LEU A 23 3.47 10.87 22.49
C LEU A 23 3.50 12.16 23.31
N ALA A 24 2.84 13.22 22.84
CA ALA A 24 2.77 14.50 23.54
C ALA A 24 2.07 14.38 24.90
N LEU A 25 0.97 13.63 24.97
CA LEU A 25 0.24 13.34 26.20
C LEU A 25 1.08 12.51 27.17
N GLY A 26 1.77 11.47 26.69
CA GLY A 26 2.62 10.60 27.50
C GLY A 26 3.85 11.31 28.07
N LEU A 27 4.45 12.22 27.31
CA LEU A 27 5.53 13.09 27.78
C LEU A 27 5.02 14.08 28.84
N ARG A 28 3.83 14.67 28.63
CA ARG A 28 3.25 15.64 29.56
C ARG A 28 2.80 15.02 30.88
N SER A 29 2.26 13.80 30.85
CA SER A 29 1.80 13.09 32.04
C SER A 29 2.94 12.50 32.87
N GLY A 30 4.19 12.54 32.35
CA GLY A 30 5.35 11.91 32.98
C GLY A 30 5.35 10.38 32.87
N PHE A 31 4.42 9.81 32.10
CA PHE A 31 4.35 8.37 31.86
C PHE A 31 5.45 7.89 30.90
N LEU A 32 5.90 8.75 29.98
CA LEU A 32 7.06 8.52 29.14
C LEU A 32 8.16 9.49 29.59
N SER A 33 9.26 8.96 30.13
CA SER A 33 10.41 9.77 30.53
C SER A 33 11.53 9.65 29.49
N THR A 34 11.93 10.78 28.91
CA THR A 34 13.05 10.88 27.95
C THR A 34 14.36 11.32 28.59
N ALA A 35 14.31 11.80 29.83
CA ALA A 35 15.48 12.25 30.57
C ALA A 35 16.02 11.11 31.44
N GLN A 36 17.35 11.03 31.59
CA GLN A 36 18.03 10.17 32.56
C GLN A 36 17.34 10.32 33.92
N CYS A 37 16.51 9.35 34.27
CA CYS A 37 15.91 9.30 35.58
C CYS A 37 16.92 8.66 36.54
N GLY A 38 16.91 9.12 37.80
CA GLY A 38 17.74 8.57 38.87
C GLY A 38 17.46 7.08 39.14
N SER A 39 18.16 6.53 40.13
CA SER A 39 18.49 5.11 40.37
C SER A 39 17.37 4.04 40.36
N ASN A 40 16.12 4.35 40.04
CA ASN A 40 14.98 3.42 40.04
C ASN A 40 14.03 3.56 38.83
N CYS A 41 14.42 4.24 37.75
CA CYS A 41 13.60 4.30 36.53
C CYS A 41 14.13 3.34 35.45
N THR A 42 13.23 2.54 34.88
CA THR A 42 13.46 1.88 33.61
C THR A 42 13.38 2.91 32.47
N PRO A 43 14.43 3.06 31.64
CA PRO A 43 14.40 4.04 30.56
C PRO A 43 13.47 3.57 29.44
N ASP A 44 12.26 4.16 29.37
CA ASP A 44 11.30 3.94 28.27
C ASP A 44 11.71 4.60 26.94
N SER A 45 12.98 5.02 26.85
CA SER A 45 13.63 5.60 25.67
C SER A 45 13.39 4.79 24.38
N LEU A 46 13.34 3.46 24.47
CA LEU A 46 13.05 2.59 23.32
C LEU A 46 11.61 2.76 22.82
N ILE A 47 10.64 2.83 23.73
CA ILE A 47 9.21 2.99 23.38
C ILE A 47 8.99 4.36 22.74
N VAL A 48 9.58 5.41 23.32
CA VAL A 48 9.55 6.77 22.76
C VAL A 48 10.17 6.79 21.36
N ALA A 49 11.33 6.13 21.17
CA ALA A 49 12.00 6.06 19.88
C ALA A 49 11.15 5.32 18.83
N VAL A 50 10.50 4.21 19.19
CA VAL A 50 9.61 3.47 18.28
C VAL A 50 8.38 4.29 17.90
N LEU A 51 7.76 5.01 18.85
CA LEU A 51 6.64 5.91 18.57
C LEU A 51 7.03 7.06 17.63
N LEU A 52 8.19 7.68 17.88
CA LEU A 52 8.72 8.73 16.99
C LEU A 52 9.06 8.19 15.60
N PHE A 53 9.75 7.05 15.53
CA PHE A 53 10.13 6.45 14.26
C PHE A 53 8.91 6.06 13.44
N SER A 54 7.89 5.45 14.06
CA SER A 54 6.63 5.10 13.39
C SER A 54 5.84 6.34 12.94
N ALA A 55 5.84 7.43 13.71
CA ALA A 55 5.24 8.70 13.31
C ALA A 55 5.96 9.31 12.10
N ILE A 56 7.30 9.30 12.08
CA ILE A 56 8.10 9.80 10.96
C ILE A 56 7.86 8.93 9.71
N LEU A 57 7.88 7.60 9.87
CA LEU A 57 7.68 6.66 8.77
C LEU A 57 6.29 6.80 8.14
N SER A 58 5.24 6.94 8.96
CA SER A 58 3.87 7.16 8.47
C SER A 58 3.71 8.51 7.77
N MET A 59 4.36 9.57 8.27
CA MET A 59 4.39 10.86 7.60
C MET A 59 5.15 10.81 6.26
N TYR A 60 6.24 10.04 6.20
CA TYR A 60 6.99 9.79 4.97
C TYR A 60 6.17 9.01 3.95
N LEU A 61 5.43 7.98 4.37
CA LEU A 61 4.51 7.22 3.51
C LEU A 61 3.39 8.11 2.97
N TYR A 62 2.82 8.98 3.81
CA TYR A 62 1.86 9.99 3.38
C TYR A 62 2.43 10.89 2.28
N TRP A 63 3.64 11.43 2.50
CA TRP A 63 4.32 12.27 1.51
C TRP A 63 4.63 11.49 0.22
N ALA A 64 5.11 10.25 0.35
CA ALA A 64 5.41 9.39 -0.78
C ALA A 64 4.16 9.03 -1.60
N LEU A 65 2.98 8.94 -1.01
CA LEU A 65 1.74 8.72 -1.76
C LEU A 65 1.19 9.99 -2.44
N ARG A 66 1.60 11.18 -1.98
CA ARG A 66 1.16 12.49 -2.51
C ARG A 66 2.02 13.01 -3.66
N VAL A 67 3.29 12.63 -3.71
CA VAL A 67 4.23 13.15 -4.71
C VAL A 67 3.95 12.51 -6.08
N ALA A 68 3.65 13.35 -7.06
CA ALA A 68 3.26 12.92 -8.41
C ALA A 68 4.42 12.39 -9.28
N THR A 69 5.68 12.62 -8.88
CA THR A 69 6.87 12.22 -9.65
C THR A 69 7.41 10.89 -9.15
N PRO A 70 7.21 9.77 -9.87
CA PRO A 70 7.49 8.44 -9.35
C PRO A 70 8.99 8.17 -9.24
N VAL A 71 9.51 8.20 -8.01
CA VAL A 71 10.80 7.57 -7.68
C VAL A 71 10.67 6.03 -7.71
N PRO A 72 11.74 5.25 -7.90
CA PRO A 72 11.65 3.78 -8.01
C PRO A 72 10.90 3.12 -6.83
N PHE A 73 11.05 3.64 -5.62
CA PHE A 73 10.30 3.18 -4.44
C PHE A 73 8.80 3.47 -4.53
N GLN A 74 8.42 4.59 -5.15
CA GLN A 74 7.01 4.94 -5.35
C GLN A 74 6.34 4.06 -6.41
N LYS A 75 7.09 3.50 -7.37
CA LYS A 75 6.52 2.52 -8.31
C LYS A 75 6.02 1.26 -7.58
N GLN A 76 6.77 0.79 -6.58
CA GLN A 76 6.35 -0.32 -5.73
C GLN A 76 5.14 0.06 -4.87
N LEU A 77 5.14 1.25 -4.27
CA LEU A 77 3.97 1.74 -3.52
C LEU A 77 2.73 1.88 -4.40
N HIS A 78 2.87 2.40 -5.62
CA HIS A 78 1.76 2.52 -6.58
C HIS A 78 1.28 1.18 -7.14
N SER A 79 2.11 0.13 -7.13
CA SER A 79 1.64 -1.24 -7.43
C SER A 79 0.72 -1.80 -6.35
N ILE A 80 0.85 -1.34 -5.10
CA ILE A 80 0.00 -1.76 -3.98
C ILE A 80 -1.21 -0.83 -3.84
N PHE A 81 -0.94 0.49 -3.90
CA PHE A 81 -1.94 1.55 -3.84
C PHE A 81 -2.02 2.26 -5.18
N SER A 82 -2.84 1.71 -6.07
CA SER A 82 -3.05 2.31 -7.39
C SER A 82 -3.52 3.76 -7.25
N ASN A 83 -2.93 4.63 -8.07
CA ASN A 83 -3.41 6.01 -8.24
C ASN A 83 -4.47 6.12 -9.35
N GLU A 84 -4.89 4.97 -9.89
CA GLU A 84 -6.01 4.89 -10.83
C GLU A 84 -7.33 5.23 -10.13
N SER A 85 -8.26 5.81 -10.87
CA SER A 85 -9.60 6.05 -10.35
C SER A 85 -10.30 4.70 -10.10
N GLU A 86 -11.14 4.64 -9.07
CA GLU A 86 -11.88 3.42 -8.75
C GLU A 86 -12.76 2.95 -9.91
N VAL A 87 -13.29 3.88 -10.73
CA VAL A 87 -14.09 3.56 -11.92
C VAL A 87 -13.26 2.97 -13.04
N ASP A 88 -12.07 3.52 -13.30
CA ASP A 88 -11.20 2.98 -14.35
C ASP A 88 -10.70 1.57 -13.97
N MET A 89 -10.35 1.39 -12.69
CA MET A 89 -10.00 0.08 -12.15
C MET A 89 -11.15 -0.92 -12.29
N TRP A 90 -12.38 -0.52 -11.95
CA TRP A 90 -13.56 -1.36 -12.12
C TRP A 90 -13.84 -1.71 -13.58
N ASN A 91 -13.76 -0.73 -14.49
CA ASN A 91 -13.96 -0.96 -15.91
C ASN A 91 -12.93 -1.92 -16.48
N ARG A 92 -11.66 -1.83 -16.06
CA ARG A 92 -10.61 -2.78 -16.45
C ARG A 92 -10.91 -4.19 -15.94
N LEU A 93 -11.25 -4.32 -14.65
CA LEU A 93 -11.55 -5.62 -14.04
C LEU A 93 -12.82 -6.26 -14.62
N GLU A 94 -13.83 -5.46 -14.96
CA GLU A 94 -15.04 -5.96 -15.61
C GLU A 94 -14.74 -6.41 -17.05
N GLY A 95 -13.89 -5.67 -17.78
CA GLY A 95 -13.37 -6.10 -19.07
C GLY A 95 -12.61 -7.43 -18.98
N GLU A 96 -11.73 -7.57 -17.99
CA GLU A 96 -10.99 -8.82 -17.71
C GLU A 96 -11.94 -9.97 -17.34
N ARG A 97 -13.00 -9.71 -16.56
CA ARG A 97 -14.03 -10.72 -16.26
C ARG A 97 -14.73 -11.18 -17.53
N ILE A 98 -15.21 -10.24 -18.35
CA ILE A 98 -15.93 -10.55 -19.59
C ILE A 98 -15.04 -11.35 -20.54
N ASP A 99 -13.77 -10.96 -20.71
CA ASP A 99 -12.80 -11.70 -21.52
C ASP A 99 -12.51 -13.11 -20.96
N SER A 100 -12.58 -13.29 -19.64
CA SER A 100 -12.38 -14.60 -19.01
C SER A 100 -13.60 -15.53 -19.08
N ASP A 101 -14.81 -14.96 -19.09
CA ASP A 101 -16.07 -15.70 -19.23
C ASP A 101 -16.38 -16.07 -20.69
N ASP A 102 -15.59 -15.57 -21.65
CA ASP A 102 -15.70 -15.91 -23.07
C ASP A 102 -15.15 -17.32 -23.36
N ILE A 103 -15.96 -18.32 -22.98
CA ILE A 103 -15.68 -19.75 -23.17
C ILE A 103 -15.49 -20.09 -24.65
N GLU A 104 -16.18 -19.38 -25.56
CA GLU A 104 -16.04 -19.59 -27.00
C GLU A 104 -14.63 -19.25 -27.49
N LYS A 105 -14.08 -18.13 -27.03
CA LYS A 105 -12.71 -17.69 -27.36
C LYS A 105 -11.64 -18.63 -26.79
N MET A 106 -11.87 -19.22 -25.61
CA MET A 106 -11.02 -20.28 -25.07
C MET A 106 -11.12 -21.57 -25.89
N SER A 107 -12.33 -22.01 -26.23
CA SER A 107 -12.57 -23.20 -27.06
C SER A 107 -11.90 -23.08 -28.44
N ASP A 108 -12.02 -21.92 -29.09
CA ASP A 108 -11.40 -21.66 -30.40
C ASP A 108 -9.87 -21.64 -30.32
N ALA A 109 -9.30 -21.12 -29.22
CA ALA A 109 -7.86 -21.15 -28.99
C ALA A 109 -7.33 -22.58 -28.81
N TRP A 110 -8.09 -23.44 -28.10
CA TRP A 110 -7.78 -24.87 -27.99
C TRP A 110 -7.92 -25.60 -29.33
N ALA A 111 -8.99 -25.35 -30.08
CA ALA A 111 -9.20 -25.95 -31.41
C ALA A 111 -8.08 -25.57 -32.39
N LYS A 112 -7.58 -24.33 -32.34
CA LYS A 112 -6.46 -23.87 -33.16
C LYS A 112 -5.13 -24.55 -32.80
N LEU A 113 -4.92 -24.88 -31.53
CA LEU A 113 -3.77 -25.68 -31.09
C LEU A 113 -3.86 -27.13 -31.58
N GLU A 114 -5.06 -27.73 -31.57
CA GLU A 114 -5.28 -29.10 -32.04
C GLU A 114 -5.03 -29.24 -33.55
N VAL A 115 -5.49 -28.27 -34.34
CA VAL A 115 -5.23 -28.22 -35.79
C VAL A 115 -3.74 -27.95 -36.08
N GLY A 116 -3.06 -27.15 -35.26
CA GLY A 116 -1.62 -26.88 -35.40
C GLY A 116 -0.74 -28.08 -35.05
N LEU A 117 -1.15 -28.90 -34.09
CA LEU A 117 -0.45 -30.14 -33.70
C LEU A 117 -0.61 -31.26 -34.73
N GLY A 118 -1.80 -31.38 -35.35
CA GLY A 118 -2.06 -32.39 -36.39
C GLY A 118 -1.27 -32.20 -37.68
N ILE A 119 -0.77 -30.99 -37.96
CA ILE A 119 0.04 -30.70 -39.16
C ILE A 119 1.51 -31.13 -38.98
N GLN A 120 2.04 -31.12 -37.75
CA GLN A 120 3.42 -31.56 -37.47
C GLN A 120 3.63 -33.07 -37.43
N GLU A 121 2.58 -33.87 -37.24
CA GLU A 121 2.67 -35.34 -37.31
C GLU A 121 2.58 -35.90 -38.74
N SER A 122 2.42 -35.05 -39.76
CA SER A 122 2.19 -35.47 -41.15
C SER A 122 3.34 -35.20 -42.12
N GLU A 123 4.54 -34.82 -41.64
CA GLU A 123 5.76 -34.66 -42.45
C GLU A 123 6.85 -35.68 -42.08
#